data_AF-A0A973IJ65-F1
#
_entry.id   AF-A0A973IJ65-F1
#
_cell.length_a   1.000
_cell.length_b   1.000
_cell.length_c   1.000
_cell.angle_alpha   90.00
_cell.angle_beta   90.00
_cell.angle_gamma   90.00
#
_symmetry.space_group_name_H-M   'P 1'
#
loop_
_entity.id
_entity.type
_entity.pdbx_description
1 polymer ?
#
loop_
_entity_poly.entity_id
_entity_poly.type
_entity_poly.pdbx_seq_one_letter_code
_entity_poly.pdbx_strand_id
1 'polypeptide(L)'
;PGFGDNMRVLEWVLKRCSGTLAAEPSPVGGLPRSGELNTDGLSLADGAMQQLTAVDAEAWQQELADIESYILSFGDRAPAGLLEELARVRSALSGQPRD
;
A
#
# COMPACT_ATOMS: atom_id res chain seq x y z
N PRO A 1 -9.59 17.00 -2.50
CA PRO A 1 -9.73 16.71 -1.05
C PRO A 1 -8.38 16.96 -0.36
N GLY A 2 -8.37 17.47 0.87
CA GLY A 2 -7.13 17.81 1.58
C GLY A 2 -7.33 18.29 3.02
N PHE A 3 -6.28 18.17 3.84
CA PHE A 3 -6.22 18.48 5.28
C PHE A 3 -7.24 17.73 6.15
N GLY A 4 -8.51 18.14 6.15
CA GLY A 4 -9.57 17.51 6.93
C GLY A 4 -9.96 16.13 6.41
N ASP A 5 -9.84 15.90 5.10
CA ASP A 5 -10.28 14.65 4.49
C ASP A 5 -9.41 13.43 4.86
N ASN A 6 -8.15 13.67 5.21
CA ASN A 6 -7.22 12.63 5.65
C ASN A 6 -7.67 11.96 6.96
N MET A 7 -8.53 12.61 7.75
CA MET A 7 -9.12 12.01 8.94
C MET A 7 -9.91 10.73 8.63
N ARG A 8 -10.45 10.58 7.42
CA ARG A 8 -11.18 9.37 6.98
C ARG A 8 -10.25 8.17 6.85
N VAL A 9 -9.03 8.39 6.38
CA VAL A 9 -7.98 7.35 6.32
C VAL A 9 -7.52 6.99 7.74
N LEU A 10 -7.31 7.98 8.60
CA LEU A 10 -6.94 7.74 9.99
C LEU A 10 -8.04 7.01 10.77
N GLU A 11 -9.30 7.33 10.52
CA GLU A 11 -10.44 6.60 11.06
C GLU A 11 -10.39 5.11 10.67
N TRP A 12 -10.11 4.81 9.41
CA TRP A 12 -9.93 3.43 8.95
C TRP A 12 -8.75 2.74 9.62
N VAL A 13 -7.60 3.42 9.74
CA VAL A 13 -6.43 2.89 10.45
C VAL A 13 -6.77 2.55 11.91
N LEU A 14 -7.48 3.43 12.62
CA LEU A 14 -7.92 3.18 14.00
C LEU A 14 -8.84 1.97 14.10
N LYS A 15 -9.82 1.85 13.19
CA LYS A 15 -10.72 0.68 13.13
C LYS A 15 -9.98 -0.63 12.82
N ARG A 16 -8.91 -0.58 12.04
CA ARG A 16 -8.01 -1.73 11.78
C ARG A 16 -7.24 -2.11 13.04
N CYS A 17 -6.63 -1.14 13.71
CA CYS A 17 -5.90 -1.36 14.97
C CYS A 17 -6.80 -1.87 16.10
N SER A 18 -8.07 -1.47 16.16
CA SER A 18 -9.05 -1.96 17.14
C SER A 18 -9.66 -3.33 16.77
N GLY A 19 -9.30 -3.90 15.61
CA GLY A 19 -9.85 -5.17 15.14
C GLY A 19 -11.30 -5.10 14.63
N THR A 20 -11.83 -3.90 14.42
CA THR A 20 -13.20 -3.68 13.94
C THR A 20 -13.34 -3.88 12.42
N LEU A 21 -12.27 -3.64 11.67
CA LEU A 21 -12.22 -3.88 10.23
C LEU A 21 -11.07 -4.82 9.85
N ALA A 22 -11.28 -5.61 8.80
CA ALA A 22 -10.23 -6.37 8.13
C ALA A 22 -9.61 -5.53 7.00
N ALA A 23 -8.47 -5.95 6.45
CA ALA A 23 -7.94 -5.38 5.21
C ALA A 23 -8.13 -6.38 4.08
N GLU A 24 -8.07 -5.86 2.85
CA GLU A 24 -7.80 -6.63 1.66
C GLU A 24 -6.28 -6.90 1.57
N PRO A 25 -5.83 -8.17 1.60
CA PRO A 25 -4.41 -8.47 1.46
C PRO A 25 -3.90 -8.10 0.06
N SER A 26 -2.74 -7.47 0.00
CA SER A 26 -2.02 -7.17 -1.24
C SER A 26 -0.52 -7.48 -1.07
N PRO A 27 0.26 -7.54 -2.17
CA PRO A 27 1.71 -7.74 -2.09
C PRO A 27 2.44 -6.72 -1.20
N VAL A 28 1.88 -5.52 -1.08
CA VAL A 28 2.46 -4.37 -0.37
C VAL A 28 1.81 -4.11 0.99
N GLY A 29 0.93 -5.00 1.45
CA GLY A 29 0.32 -4.93 2.79
C GLY A 29 -1.20 -5.01 2.75
N GLY A 30 -1.86 -4.43 3.76
CA GLY A 30 -3.32 -4.42 3.84
C GLY A 30 -3.91 -3.14 3.25
N LEU A 31 -4.78 -3.27 2.27
CA LEU A 31 -5.55 -2.17 1.67
C LEU A 31 -6.96 -2.08 2.28
N PRO A 32 -7.60 -0.90 2.27
CA PRO A 32 -9.02 -0.80 2.60
C PRO A 32 -9.84 -1.59 1.59
N ARG A 33 -10.84 -2.35 2.07
CA ARG A 33 -11.80 -2.98 1.16
C ARG A 33 -12.72 -1.90 0.57
N SER A 34 -13.34 -2.23 -0.57
CA SER A 34 -14.32 -1.35 -1.20
C SER A 34 -15.42 -0.92 -0.21
N GLY A 35 -15.63 0.38 -0.06
CA GLY A 35 -16.61 0.97 0.85
C GLY A 35 -16.18 1.13 2.32
N GLU A 36 -14.96 0.75 2.71
CA GLU A 36 -14.51 0.88 4.11
C GLU A 36 -13.99 2.30 4.46
N LEU A 37 -13.57 3.06 3.45
CA LEU A 37 -13.24 4.47 3.62
C LEU A 37 -14.52 5.30 3.53
N ASN A 38 -14.75 6.15 4.52
CA ASN A 38 -15.86 7.09 4.51
C ASN A 38 -15.66 8.11 3.39
N THR A 39 -16.46 8.04 2.32
CA THR A 39 -16.44 8.99 1.21
C THR A 39 -17.60 9.97 1.22
N ASP A 40 -18.36 10.03 2.33
CA ASP A 40 -19.53 10.90 2.43
C ASP A 40 -19.13 12.37 2.26
N GLY A 41 -19.90 13.05 1.41
CA GLY A 41 -19.68 14.46 1.04
C GLY A 41 -18.49 14.70 0.11
N LEU A 42 -17.83 13.65 -0.41
CA LEU A 42 -16.78 13.80 -1.42
C LEU A 42 -17.35 13.62 -2.83
N SER A 43 -17.07 14.59 -3.71
CA SER A 43 -17.30 14.43 -5.14
C SER A 43 -16.15 13.65 -5.76
N LEU A 44 -16.30 12.33 -5.85
CA LEU A 44 -15.32 11.43 -6.46
C LEU A 44 -15.77 11.04 -7.87
N ALA A 45 -14.82 10.92 -8.80
CA ALA A 45 -15.08 10.35 -10.10
C ALA A 45 -15.33 8.84 -10.00
N ASP A 46 -16.06 8.29 -10.97
CA ASP A 46 -16.25 6.84 -11.08
C ASP A 46 -14.89 6.14 -11.14
N GLY A 47 -14.73 5.13 -10.29
CA GLY A 47 -13.49 4.37 -10.17
C GLY A 47 -12.31 5.06 -9.49
N ALA A 48 -12.47 6.29 -8.97
CA ALA A 48 -11.39 6.99 -8.27
C ALA A 48 -10.83 6.17 -7.09
N MET A 49 -11.70 5.52 -6.30
CA MET A 49 -11.25 4.69 -5.17
C MET A 49 -10.51 3.43 -5.62
N GLN A 50 -10.94 2.82 -6.73
CA GLN A 50 -10.28 1.65 -7.30
C GLN A 50 -8.89 2.03 -7.79
N GLN A 51 -8.76 3.17 -8.48
CA GLN A 51 -7.47 3.69 -8.92
C GLN A 51 -6.54 4.02 -7.75
N LEU A 52 -7.05 4.67 -6.69
CA LEU A 52 -6.26 5.04 -5.51
C LEU A 52 -5.77 3.82 -4.70
N THR A 53 -6.46 2.69 -4.79
CA THR A 53 -6.13 1.46 -4.08
C THR A 53 -5.53 0.39 -4.99
N ALA A 54 -5.29 0.71 -6.27
CA ALA A 54 -4.67 -0.20 -7.22
C ALA A 54 -3.19 -0.45 -6.86
N VAL A 55 -2.74 -1.68 -7.09
CA VAL A 55 -1.33 -2.08 -6.99
C VAL A 55 -0.85 -2.40 -8.39
N ASP A 56 -0.19 -1.43 -9.03
CA ASP A 56 0.47 -1.63 -10.32
C ASP A 56 1.78 -2.39 -10.12
N ALA A 57 1.80 -3.66 -10.53
CA ALA A 57 2.95 -4.52 -10.30
C ALA A 57 4.21 -4.04 -11.02
N GLU A 58 4.11 -3.44 -12.20
CA GLU A 58 5.27 -2.95 -12.95
C GLU A 58 5.85 -1.71 -12.28
N ALA A 59 5.00 -0.74 -11.92
CA ALA A 59 5.43 0.46 -11.21
C ALA A 59 6.06 0.12 -9.85
N TRP A 60 5.48 -0.84 -9.11
CA TRP A 60 6.06 -1.30 -7.84
C TRP A 60 7.40 -2.01 -8.01
N GLN A 61 7.61 -2.79 -9.07
CA GLN A 61 8.92 -3.43 -9.31
C GLN A 61 10.02 -2.39 -9.55
N GLN A 62 9.70 -1.30 -10.25
CA GLN A 62 10.62 -0.18 -10.44
C GLN A 62 10.92 0.52 -9.10
N GLU A 63 9.89 0.83 -8.31
CA GLU A 63 10.06 1.46 -6.99
C GLU A 63 10.90 0.58 -6.04
N LEU A 64 10.69 -0.74 -6.05
CA LEU A 64 11.48 -1.67 -5.23
C LEU A 64 12.97 -1.64 -5.61
N ALA A 65 13.32 -1.44 -6.88
CA ALA A 65 14.71 -1.29 -7.30
C ALA A 65 15.34 0.00 -6.76
N ASP A 66 14.57 1.10 -6.73
CA ASP A 66 15.01 2.38 -6.18
C ASP A 66 15.19 2.32 -4.66
N ILE A 67 14.25 1.67 -3.94
CA ILE A 67 14.35 1.42 -2.50
C ILE A 67 15.55 0.52 -2.18
N GLU A 68 15.79 -0.53 -2.97
CA GLU A 68 16.96 -1.41 -2.80
C GLU A 68 18.26 -0.62 -2.94
N SER A 69 18.37 0.22 -3.98
CA SER A 69 19.52 1.11 -4.17
C SER A 69 19.72 2.05 -2.97
N TYR A 70 18.63 2.64 -2.46
CA TYR A 70 18.69 3.50 -1.27
C TYR A 70 19.16 2.75 -0.02
N ILE A 71 18.65 1.53 0.24
CA ILE A 71 19.06 0.72 1.38
C ILE A 71 20.54 0.31 1.26
N LEU A 72 20.99 -0.09 0.07
CA LEU A 72 22.38 -0.49 -0.17
C LEU A 72 23.36 0.69 -0.04
N SER A 73 22.88 1.94 -0.22
CA SER A 73 23.70 3.14 0.03
C SER A 73 24.22 3.26 1.46
N PHE A 74 23.60 2.55 2.43
CA PHE A 74 24.08 2.48 3.81
C PHE A 74 25.30 1.55 4.00
N GLY A 75 25.70 0.80 2.97
CA GLY A 75 26.82 -0.14 3.02
C GLY A 75 26.64 -1.20 4.09
N ASP A 76 27.67 -1.43 4.90
CA ASP A 76 27.67 -2.43 5.98
C ASP A 76 26.60 -2.18 7.07
N ARG A 77 25.98 -1.00 7.10
CA ARG A 77 24.90 -0.66 8.05
C ARG A 77 23.51 -0.96 7.49
N ALA A 78 23.39 -1.44 6.26
CA ALA A 78 22.10 -1.81 5.67
C ALA A 78 21.41 -2.88 6.53
N PRO A 79 20.20 -2.61 7.07
CA PRO A 79 19.50 -3.59 7.91
C PRO A 79 19.04 -4.78 7.07
N ALA A 80 19.45 -5.99 7.44
CA ALA A 80 19.07 -7.22 6.75
C ALA A 80 17.55 -7.40 6.63
N GLY A 81 16.79 -7.05 7.67
CA GLY A 81 15.33 -7.14 7.66
C GLY A 81 14.65 -6.29 6.59
N LEU A 82 15.23 -5.15 6.19
CA LEU A 82 14.68 -4.35 5.10
C LEU A 82 14.91 -5.01 3.72
N LEU A 83 16.05 -5.67 3.54
CA LEU A 83 16.34 -6.44 2.33
C LEU A 83 15.44 -7.69 2.23
N GLU A 84 15.17 -8.34 3.36
CA GLU A 84 14.24 -9.46 3.44
C GLU A 84 12.80 -9.04 3.08
N GLU A 85 12.34 -7.90 3.59
CA GLU A 85 11.03 -7.36 3.22
C GLU A 85 10.94 -6.99 1.75
N LEU A 86 11.98 -6.38 1.16
CA LEU A 86 12.04 -6.14 -0.28
C LEU A 86 11.90 -7.44 -1.08
N ALA A 87 12.63 -8.49 -0.70
CA ALA A 87 12.55 -9.79 -1.34
C ALA A 87 11.14 -10.41 -1.21
N ARG A 88 10.50 -10.29 -0.04
CA ARG A 88 9.13 -10.75 0.19
C ARG A 88 8.13 -10.03 -0.73
N VAL A 89 8.17 -8.70 -0.80
CA VAL A 89 7.25 -7.92 -1.66
C VAL A 89 7.48 -8.25 -3.12
N ARG A 90 8.75 -8.34 -3.57
CA ARG A 90 9.11 -8.72 -4.94
C ARG A 90 8.52 -10.08 -5.33
N SER A 91 8.66 -11.08 -4.46
CA SER A 91 8.08 -12.41 -4.67
C SER A 91 6.55 -12.38 -4.73
N ALA A 92 5.90 -11.58 -3.89
CA ALA A 92 4.45 -11.48 -3.87
C ALA A 92 3.89 -10.80 -5.14
N LEU A 93 4.59 -9.80 -5.69
CA LEU A 93 4.22 -9.15 -6.95
C LEU A 93 4.39 -10.06 -8.16
N SER A 94 5.45 -10.88 -8.21
CA SER A 94 5.66 -11.84 -9.32
C SER A 94 4.66 -13.00 -9.34
N GLY A 95 3.96 -13.24 -8.23
CA GLY A 95 2.91 -14.27 -8.12
C GLY A 95 1.51 -13.81 -8.53
N GLN A 96 1.30 -12.53 -8.86
CA GLN A 96 0.02 -12.05 -9.37
C GLN A 96 -0.19 -12.50 -10.83
N PRO A 97 -1.42 -12.91 -11.21
CA PRO A 97 -1.74 -13.12 -12.62
C PRO A 97 -1.50 -11.83 -13.41
N ARG A 98 -0.92 -11.96 -14.61
CA ARG A 98 -0.89 -10.86 -15.57
C ARG A 98 -2.30 -10.74 -16.15
N ASP A 99 -3.07 -9.77 -15.67
CA ASP A 99 -4.35 -9.40 -16.27
C ASP A 99 -4.15 -8.78 -17.66
#